data_AF-A0A966Q801-F1
#
_entry.id   AF-A0A966Q801-F1
#
_cell.length_a   1.000
_cell.length_b   1.000
_cell.length_c   1.000
_cell.angle_alpha   90.00
_cell.angle_beta   90.00
_cell.angle_gamma   90.00
#
_symmetry.space_group_name_H-M   'P 1'
#
loop_
_entity.id
_entity.type
_entity.pdbx_description
1 polymer ?
#
loop_
_entity_poly.entity_id
_entity_poly.type
_entity_poly.pdbx_seq_one_letter_code
_entity_poly.pdbx_strand_id
1 'polypeptide(L)' 'RIRNHPLVPKSIPVYGYLYDVKTGKLKEIVEATIAGRAGA' A
#
# COMPACT_ATOMS: atom_id res chain seq x y z
N ARG A 1 -1.55 -6.51 7.52
CA ARG A 1 -2.26 -5.58 8.44
C ARG A 1 -1.43 -4.32 8.74
N ILE A 2 -0.85 -3.67 7.71
CA ILE A 2 0.05 -2.51 7.90
C ILE A 2 -0.71 -1.29 8.43
N ARG A 3 -1.90 -1.02 7.88
CA ARG A 3 -2.81 0.04 8.33
C ARG A 3 -3.29 -0.09 9.79
N ASN A 4 -3.32 -1.30 10.34
CA ASN A 4 -3.75 -1.52 11.73
C ASN A 4 -2.58 -1.42 12.71
N HIS A 5 -1.38 -1.04 12.24
CA HIS A 5 -0.21 -0.91 13.09
C HIS A 5 -0.25 0.43 13.85
N PRO A 6 0.06 0.48 15.16
CA PRO A 6 -0.02 1.70 15.97
C PRO A 6 0.87 2.85 15.47
N LEU A 7 1.91 2.55 14.68
CA LEU A 7 2.79 3.54 14.06
C LEU A 7 2.31 4.05 12.68
N VAL A 8 1.15 3.61 12.20
CA VAL A 8 0.58 4.08 10.92
C VAL A 8 -0.70 4.86 11.21
N PRO A 9 -0.62 6.19 11.37
CA PRO A 9 -1.79 7.06 11.48
C PRO A 9 -2.74 6.91 10.29
N LYS A 10 -4.05 7.04 10.53
CA LYS A 10 -5.08 6.94 9.49
C LYS A 10 -4.97 8.00 8.40
N SER A 11 -4.31 9.11 8.68
CA SER A 11 -4.04 10.21 7.74
C SER A 11 -2.98 9.88 6.71
N ILE A 12 -2.14 8.86 6.94
CA ILE A 12 -1.07 8.50 6.01
C ILE A 12 -1.61 7.49 5.00
N PRO A 13 -1.55 7.78 3.69
CA PRO A 13 -1.92 6.83 2.65
C PRO A 13 -0.88 5.71 2.55
N VAL A 14 -1.35 4.48 2.34
CA VAL A 14 -0.49 3.30 2.16
C VAL A 14 -0.60 2.81 0.73
N TYR A 15 0.55 2.63 0.07
CA TYR A 15 0.64 2.10 -1.29
C TYR A 15 1.27 0.70 -1.28
N GLY A 16 0.74 -0.19 -2.12
CA GLY A 16 1.27 -1.53 -2.30
C GLY A 16 1.83 -1.70 -3.70
N TYR A 17 3.10 -2.12 -3.79
CA TYR A 17 3.75 -2.44 -5.05
C TYR A 17 4.24 -3.89 -5.02
N LEU A 18 4.04 -4.60 -6.12
CA LEU A 18 4.63 -5.90 -6.37
C LEU A 18 5.85 -5.72 -7.26
N TYR A 19 7.02 -6.06 -6.74
CA TYR A 19 8.22 -6.15 -7.55
C TYR A 19 8.24 -7.47 -8.32
N ASP A 20 8.27 -7.39 -9.65
CA ASP A 20 8.40 -8.53 -10.54
C ASP A 20 9.89 -8.76 -10.83
N VAL A 21 10.49 -9.74 -10.14
CA VAL A 21 11.93 -10.05 -10.25
C VAL A 21 12.37 -10.49 -11.65
N LYS A 22 11.44 -11.00 -12.48
CA LYS A 22 11.76 -11.46 -13.83
C LYS A 22 11.82 -10.32 -14.83
N THR A 23 10.97 -9.32 -14.65
CA THR A 23 10.87 -8.16 -15.57
C THR A 23 11.53 -6.90 -15.02
N GLY A 24 11.88 -6.87 -13.74
CA GLY A 24 12.45 -5.71 -13.04
C GLY A 24 11.44 -4.59 -12.79
N LYS A 25 10.14 -4.83 -12.98
CA LYS A 25 9.10 -3.79 -12.89
C LYS A 25 8.40 -3.80 -11.54
N LEU A 26 8.05 -2.62 -11.05
CA LEU A 26 7.12 -2.44 -9.94
C LEU A 26 5.70 -2.31 -10.49
N LYS A 27 4.83 -3.23 -10.13
CA LYS A 27 3.41 -3.20 -10.47
C LYS A 27 2.63 -2.67 -9.27
N GLU A 28 1.90 -1.58 -9.45
CA GLU A 28 1.00 -1.08 -8.41
C GLU A 28 -0.16 -2.07 -8.22
N ILE A 29 -0.49 -2.35 -6.96
CA ILE A 29 -1.67 -3.15 -6.62
C ILE A 29 -2.79 -2.19 -6.25
N VAL A 30 -3.75 -2.02 -7.16
CA VAL A 30 -4.90 -1.10 -6.98
C VAL A 30 -5.69 -1.42 -5.71
N GLU A 31 -5.85 -2.70 -5.38
CA GLU A 31 -6.53 -3.14 -4.15
C GLU A 31 -5.81 -2.68 -2.87
N ALA A 32 -4.47 -2.64 -2.88
CA ALA A 32 -3.68 -2.14 -1.76
C ALA A 32 -3.84 -0.63 -1.62
N THR A 33 -3.89 0.09 -2.74
CA THR A 33 -4.15 1.54 -2.76
C THR A 33 -5.54 1.85 -2.21
N ILE A 34 -6.57 1.07 -2.58
CA ILE A 34 -7.95 1.21 -2.04
C ILE A 34 -7.97 0.92 -0.53
N ALA A 35 -7.39 -0.20 -0.10
CA ALA A 35 -7.34 -0.59 1.31
C ALA A 35 -6.50 0.38 2.17
N GLY A 36 -5.55 1.07 1.57
CA GLY A 36 -4.63 2.04 2.18
C GLY A 36 -5.06 3.51 2.10
N ARG A 37 -6.20 3.83 1.47
CA ARG A 37 -6.71 5.22 1.32
C ARG A 37 -6.89 5.91 2.66
N ALA A 38 -6.24 7.04 2.88
CA ALA A 38 -6.34 7.83 4.10
C ALA A 38 -7.81 7.94 4.57
N GLY A 39 -8.05 7.64 5.84
CA GLY A 39 -9.37 7.82 6.43
C GLY A 39 -9.62 9.31 6.63
N ALA A 40 -10.77 9.80 6.16
CA ALA A 40 -11.26 11.14 6.47
C ALA A 40 -11.51 11.31 7.97
#